data_AF-A0A7Y9BNM7-F1
#
_entry.id   AF-A0A7Y9BNM7-F1
#
_cell.length_a   1.000
_cell.length_b   1.000
_cell.length_c   1.000
_cell.angle_alpha   90.00
_cell.angle_beta   90.00
_cell.angle_gamma   90.00
#
_symmetry.space_group_name_H-M   'P 1'
#
loop_
_entity.id
_entity.type
_entity.pdbx_description
1 polymer ?
#
loop_
_entity_poly.entity_id
_entity_poly.type
_entity_poly.pdbx_seq_one_letter_code
_entity_poly.pdbx_strand_id
1 'polypeptide(L)'
;MAGTLGGALVTQRAAERAKRRELDLVRNQEQTRDDLLLRRTCYVELNRDARQFTTALNHHLHRIGEGTVEDADRQALDEAKRAHRDRYSEAQMIAPDEVLAQASAVNQALNAVYGQVKRLDRDSAAGPAAGGALDAAAAAREEIWDLLRDMRAAMRRDLGVSSDG
;
A
#
# COMPACT_ATOMS: atom_id res chain seq x y z
N MET A 1 -43.14 45.78 -30.33
CA MET A 1 -42.51 45.68 -28.99
C MET A 1 -42.52 44.24 -28.47
N ALA A 2 -42.07 43.24 -29.27
CA ALA A 2 -42.11 41.81 -28.90
C ALA A 2 -40.72 41.14 -28.91
N GLY A 3 -39.65 41.86 -29.28
CA GLY A 3 -38.30 41.30 -29.42
C GLY A 3 -37.44 41.31 -28.16
N THR A 4 -37.74 42.16 -27.17
CA THR A 4 -36.89 42.37 -25.99
C THR A 4 -37.11 41.35 -24.87
N LEU A 5 -38.35 40.89 -24.67
CA LEU A 5 -38.67 39.84 -23.67
C LEU A 5 -38.16 38.45 -24.09
N GLY A 6 -38.17 38.14 -25.39
CA GLY A 6 -37.62 36.88 -25.92
C GLY A 6 -36.09 36.81 -25.81
N GLY A 7 -35.40 37.93 -26.06
CA GLY A 7 -33.94 38.02 -25.92
C GLY A 7 -33.44 37.82 -24.49
N ALA A 8 -34.14 38.40 -23.51
CA ALA A 8 -33.79 38.30 -22.08
C ALA A 8 -33.89 36.87 -21.52
N LEU A 9 -34.90 36.10 -21.94
CA LEU A 9 -35.05 34.69 -21.51
C LEU A 9 -34.00 33.78 -22.14
N VAL A 10 -33.56 34.08 -23.36
CA VAL A 10 -32.48 33.33 -24.04
C VAL A 10 -31.14 33.59 -23.37
N THR A 11 -30.81 34.85 -23.05
CA THR A 11 -29.58 35.18 -22.31
C THR A 11 -29.60 34.64 -20.89
N GLN A 12 -30.73 34.69 -20.18
CA GLN A 12 -30.85 34.10 -18.85
C GLN A 12 -30.60 32.59 -18.87
N ARG A 13 -31.21 31.84 -19.81
CA ARG A 13 -30.96 30.39 -19.95
C ARG A 13 -29.51 30.07 -20.36
N ALA A 14 -28.89 30.92 -21.18
CA ALA A 14 -27.49 30.75 -21.54
C ALA A 14 -26.57 30.96 -20.32
N ALA A 15 -26.84 31.98 -19.50
CA ALA A 15 -26.11 32.25 -18.27
C ALA A 15 -26.27 31.12 -17.24
N GLU A 16 -27.48 30.58 -17.07
CA GLU A 16 -27.72 29.43 -16.18
C GLU A 16 -26.95 28.17 -16.64
N ARG A 17 -26.90 27.90 -17.96
CA ARG A 17 -26.13 26.78 -18.51
C ARG A 17 -24.62 26.97 -18.34
N ALA A 18 -24.12 28.19 -18.55
CA ALA A 18 -22.70 28.50 -18.32
C ALA A 18 -22.33 28.29 -16.85
N LYS A 19 -23.15 28.80 -15.93
CA LYS A 19 -22.95 28.62 -14.49
C LYS A 19 -22.99 27.15 -14.06
N ARG A 20 -23.89 26.34 -14.62
CA ARG A 20 -23.91 24.88 -14.34
C ARG A 20 -22.62 24.20 -14.80
N ARG A 21 -22.15 24.50 -16.01
CA ARG A 21 -20.89 23.94 -16.52
C ARG A 21 -19.69 24.33 -15.66
N GLU A 22 -19.64 25.58 -15.20
CA GLU A 22 -18.60 26.05 -14.30
C GLU A 22 -18.61 25.27 -12.97
N LEU A 23 -19.80 25.10 -12.37
CA LEU A 23 -19.95 24.29 -11.16
C LEU A 23 -19.56 22.82 -11.35
N ASP A 24 -19.91 22.24 -12.49
CA ASP A 24 -19.57 20.85 -12.81
C ASP A 24 -18.05 20.69 -13.01
N LEU A 25 -17.38 21.67 -13.64
CA LEU A 25 -15.92 21.68 -13.78
C LEU A 25 -15.22 21.76 -12.42
N VAL A 26 -15.68 22.64 -11.53
CA VAL A 26 -15.14 22.77 -10.17
C VAL A 26 -15.33 21.45 -9.39
N ARG A 27 -16.52 20.86 -9.43
CA ARG A 27 -16.79 19.57 -8.76
C ARG A 27 -15.91 18.44 -9.26
N ASN A 28 -15.73 18.33 -10.58
CA ASN A 28 -14.87 17.30 -11.16
C ASN A 28 -13.40 17.49 -10.74
N GLN A 29 -12.94 18.74 -10.65
CA GLN A 29 -11.58 19.05 -10.17
C GLN A 29 -11.42 18.69 -8.69
N GLU A 30 -12.42 18.99 -7.86
CA GLU A 30 -12.43 18.61 -6.44
C GLU A 30 -12.41 17.09 -6.27
N GLN A 31 -13.27 16.36 -6.97
CA GLN A 31 -13.29 14.89 -6.95
C GLN A 31 -11.95 14.29 -7.36
N THR A 32 -11.37 14.78 -8.46
CA THR A 32 -10.06 14.30 -8.93
C THR A 32 -8.96 14.52 -7.89
N ARG A 33 -8.99 15.68 -7.22
CA ARG A 33 -8.02 16.01 -6.17
C ARG A 33 -8.21 15.12 -4.95
N ASP A 34 -9.45 14.92 -4.51
CA ASP A 34 -9.76 14.15 -3.32
C ASP A 34 -9.43 12.66 -3.54
N ASP A 35 -9.69 12.11 -4.74
CA ASP A 35 -9.28 10.77 -5.13
C ASP A 35 -7.75 10.61 -5.10
N LEU A 36 -7.01 11.60 -5.62
CA LEU A 36 -5.54 11.58 -5.60
C LEU A 36 -5.00 11.63 -4.16
N LEU A 37 -5.61 12.43 -3.29
CA LEU A 37 -5.22 12.52 -1.88
C LEU A 37 -5.52 11.22 -1.12
N LEU A 38 -6.67 10.59 -1.42
CA LEU A 38 -7.04 9.29 -0.87
C LEU A 38 -6.01 8.22 -1.25
N ARG A 39 -5.71 8.09 -2.56
CA ARG A 39 -4.69 7.14 -3.04
C ARG A 39 -3.32 7.43 -2.44
N ARG A 40 -2.90 8.70 -2.37
CA ARG A 40 -1.61 9.09 -1.79
C ARG A 40 -1.50 8.66 -0.32
N THR A 41 -2.54 8.91 0.47
CA THR A 41 -2.58 8.52 1.89
C THR A 41 -2.49 7.00 2.03
N CYS A 42 -3.34 6.27 1.29
CA CYS A 42 -3.35 4.82 1.26
C CYS A 42 -1.95 4.23 0.92
N TYR A 43 -1.29 4.77 -0.11
CA TYR A 43 0.03 4.28 -0.52
C TYR A 43 1.13 4.55 0.49
N VAL A 44 1.10 5.70 1.16
CA VAL A 44 2.06 6.04 2.21
C VAL A 44 1.94 5.05 3.37
N GLU A 45 0.73 4.79 3.81
CA GLU A 45 0.48 3.88 4.93
C GLU A 45 0.80 2.42 4.56
N LEU A 46 0.37 1.95 3.39
CA LEU A 46 0.71 0.60 2.93
C LEU A 46 2.23 0.38 2.82
N ASN A 47 2.98 1.35 2.24
CA ASN A 47 4.44 1.26 2.17
C ASN A 47 5.09 1.23 3.55
N ARG A 48 4.62 2.09 4.46
CA ARG A 48 5.13 2.18 5.82
C ARG A 48 4.97 0.84 6.53
N ASP A 49 3.75 0.30 6.52
CA ASP A 49 3.44 -0.88 7.32
C ASP A 49 4.06 -2.15 6.71
N ALA A 50 4.19 -2.23 5.37
CA ALA A 50 4.95 -3.30 4.72
C ALA A 50 6.44 -3.29 5.13
N ARG A 51 7.05 -2.10 5.20
CA ARG A 51 8.45 -1.95 5.67
C ARG A 51 8.57 -2.26 7.16
N GLN A 52 7.63 -1.82 7.98
CA GLN A 52 7.62 -2.14 9.41
C GLN A 52 7.48 -3.65 9.64
N PHE A 53 6.63 -4.33 8.88
CA PHE A 53 6.51 -5.79 8.95
C PHE A 53 7.80 -6.49 8.51
N THR A 54 8.45 -6.02 7.45
CA THR A 54 9.78 -6.51 7.03
C THR A 54 10.83 -6.34 8.13
N THR A 55 10.87 -5.17 8.78
CA THR A 55 11.77 -4.92 9.91
C THR A 55 11.49 -5.84 11.08
N ALA A 56 10.22 -6.06 11.43
CA ALA A 56 9.84 -6.96 12.51
C ALA A 56 10.24 -8.42 12.20
N LEU A 57 10.08 -8.87 10.95
CA LEU A 57 10.56 -10.20 10.52
C LEU A 57 12.08 -10.32 10.69
N ASN A 58 12.84 -9.31 10.27
CA ASN A 58 14.30 -9.30 10.38
C ASN A 58 14.77 -9.31 11.83
N HIS A 59 14.14 -8.48 12.68
CA HIS A 59 14.43 -8.46 14.10
C HIS A 59 14.18 -9.83 14.72
N HIS A 60 13.04 -10.45 14.42
CA HIS A 60 12.67 -11.74 14.97
C HIS A 60 13.61 -12.86 14.52
N LEU A 61 14.02 -12.89 13.24
CA LEU A 61 15.03 -13.83 12.73
C LEU A 61 16.38 -13.69 13.45
N HIS A 62 16.80 -12.46 13.73
CA HIS A 62 18.03 -12.22 14.47
C HIS A 62 17.95 -12.78 15.90
N ARG A 63 16.83 -12.52 16.61
CA ARG A 63 16.58 -13.05 17.96
C ARG A 63 16.51 -14.59 17.99
N ILE A 64 15.95 -15.21 16.94
CA ILE A 64 15.99 -16.67 16.76
C ILE A 64 17.44 -17.16 16.69
N GLY A 65 18.28 -16.53 15.86
CA GLY A 65 19.68 -16.91 15.70
C GLY A 65 20.51 -16.79 16.98
N GLU A 66 20.14 -15.86 17.87
CA GLU A 66 20.76 -15.70 19.20
C GLU A 66 20.16 -16.62 20.28
N GLY A 67 19.03 -17.28 20.00
CA GLY A 67 18.27 -18.03 21.01
C GLY A 67 17.63 -17.14 22.08
N THR A 68 17.37 -15.87 21.76
CA THR A 68 16.93 -14.83 22.71
C THR A 68 15.50 -14.35 22.46
N VAL A 69 14.69 -15.09 21.70
CA VAL A 69 13.31 -14.68 21.36
C VAL A 69 12.44 -14.56 22.62
N GLU A 70 11.95 -13.36 22.88
CA GLU A 70 11.02 -13.06 23.97
C GLU A 70 9.56 -12.95 23.48
N ASP A 71 8.61 -13.00 24.41
CA ASP A 71 7.18 -12.85 24.05
C ASP A 71 6.87 -11.46 23.48
N ALA A 72 7.60 -10.43 23.91
CA ALA A 72 7.52 -9.10 23.32
C ALA A 72 7.93 -9.10 21.84
N ASP A 73 8.95 -9.88 21.46
CA ASP A 73 9.38 -10.04 20.07
C ASP A 73 8.31 -10.74 19.21
N ARG A 74 7.62 -11.73 19.78
CA ARG A 74 6.50 -12.42 19.12
C ARG A 74 5.31 -11.48 18.93
N GLN A 75 4.97 -10.71 19.96
CA GLN A 75 3.87 -9.76 19.92
C GLN A 75 4.11 -8.66 18.90
N ALA A 76 5.31 -8.07 18.87
CA ALA A 76 5.68 -7.01 17.94
C ALA A 76 5.60 -7.51 16.48
N LEU A 77 6.04 -8.74 16.21
CA LEU A 77 5.92 -9.34 14.88
C LEU A 77 4.45 -9.53 14.46
N ASP A 78 3.63 -10.08 15.35
CA ASP A 78 2.22 -10.32 15.06
C ASP A 78 1.42 -9.00 14.92
N GLU A 79 1.80 -7.96 15.65
CA GLU A 79 1.22 -6.62 15.51
C GLU A 79 1.57 -5.98 14.17
N ALA A 80 2.83 -6.02 13.76
CA ALA A 80 3.24 -5.50 12.46
C ALA A 80 2.55 -6.23 11.30
N LYS A 81 2.36 -7.56 11.42
CA LYS A 81 1.57 -8.33 10.46
C LYS A 81 0.12 -7.86 10.38
N ARG A 82 -0.54 -7.65 11.53
CA ARG A 82 -1.93 -7.19 11.59
C ARG A 82 -2.07 -5.80 10.97
N ALA A 83 -1.20 -4.87 11.33
CA ALA A 83 -1.20 -3.51 10.78
C ALA A 83 -1.06 -3.52 9.25
N HIS A 84 -0.09 -4.29 8.72
CA HIS A 84 0.07 -4.45 7.28
C HIS A 84 -1.16 -5.05 6.60
N ARG A 85 -1.75 -6.12 7.17
CA ARG A 85 -2.96 -6.76 6.63
C ARG A 85 -4.14 -5.77 6.56
N ASP A 86 -4.31 -4.96 7.59
CA ASP A 86 -5.41 -4.00 7.65
C ASP A 86 -5.22 -2.91 6.57
N ARG A 87 -4.00 -2.38 6.41
CA ARG A 87 -3.67 -1.44 5.31
C ARG A 87 -3.79 -2.07 3.92
N TYR A 88 -3.40 -3.33 3.76
CA TYR A 88 -3.54 -4.04 2.49
C TYR A 88 -5.02 -4.20 2.11
N SER A 89 -5.88 -4.49 3.08
CA SER A 89 -7.33 -4.63 2.85
C SER A 89 -7.96 -3.29 2.45
N GLU A 90 -7.51 -2.19 3.03
CA GLU A 90 -7.89 -0.84 2.63
C GLU A 90 -7.41 -0.51 1.19
N ALA A 91 -6.17 -0.87 0.86
CA ALA A 91 -5.63 -0.67 -0.49
C ALA A 91 -6.41 -1.43 -1.56
N GLN A 92 -6.94 -2.62 -1.27
CA GLN A 92 -7.79 -3.38 -2.20
C GLN A 92 -9.06 -2.62 -2.64
N MET A 93 -9.50 -1.64 -1.84
CA MET A 93 -10.68 -0.83 -2.16
C MET A 93 -10.35 0.47 -2.90
N ILE A 94 -9.08 0.89 -2.92
CA ILE A 94 -8.66 2.24 -3.32
C ILE A 94 -7.68 2.20 -4.49
N ALA A 95 -6.74 1.26 -4.46
CA ALA A 95 -5.64 1.19 -5.42
C ALA A 95 -6.11 0.57 -6.76
N PRO A 96 -5.58 1.03 -7.90
CA PRO A 96 -5.83 0.40 -9.18
C PRO A 96 -5.10 -0.94 -9.30
N ASP A 97 -5.56 -1.76 -10.25
CA ASP A 97 -5.09 -3.13 -10.46
C ASP A 97 -3.57 -3.26 -10.62
N GLU A 98 -2.93 -2.31 -11.32
CA GLU A 98 -1.47 -2.31 -11.51
C GLU A 98 -0.70 -2.20 -10.19
N VAL A 99 -1.18 -1.35 -9.27
CA VAL A 99 -0.60 -1.21 -7.93
C VAL A 99 -0.94 -2.43 -7.08
N LEU A 100 -2.16 -2.95 -7.19
CA LEU A 100 -2.60 -4.13 -6.43
C LEU A 100 -1.84 -5.40 -6.82
N ALA A 101 -1.45 -5.55 -8.08
CA ALA A 101 -0.61 -6.67 -8.51
C ALA A 101 0.72 -6.70 -7.73
N GLN A 102 1.38 -5.54 -7.61
CA GLN A 102 2.64 -5.42 -6.87
C GLN A 102 2.43 -5.55 -5.35
N ALA A 103 1.37 -4.94 -4.81
CA ALA A 103 1.04 -5.06 -3.40
C ALA A 103 0.71 -6.51 -3.00
N SER A 104 0.04 -7.26 -3.87
CA SER A 104 -0.27 -8.68 -3.67
C SER A 104 1.00 -9.52 -3.65
N ALA A 105 1.96 -9.26 -4.54
CA ALA A 105 3.27 -9.93 -4.52
C ALA A 105 4.03 -9.69 -3.21
N VAL A 106 4.09 -8.43 -2.75
CA VAL A 106 4.67 -8.07 -1.45
C VAL A 106 3.96 -8.80 -0.30
N ASN A 107 2.62 -8.78 -0.25
CA ASN A 107 1.85 -9.43 0.79
C ASN A 107 2.06 -10.97 0.81
N GLN A 108 2.16 -11.61 -0.36
CA GLN A 108 2.44 -13.04 -0.46
C GLN A 108 3.84 -13.38 0.06
N ALA A 109 4.86 -12.64 -0.38
CA ALA A 109 6.24 -12.83 0.08
C ALA A 109 6.38 -12.62 1.60
N LEU A 110 5.79 -11.55 2.13
CA LEU A 110 5.79 -11.28 3.58
C LEU A 110 5.12 -12.40 4.38
N ASN A 111 3.98 -12.91 3.92
CA ASN A 111 3.28 -14.00 4.60
C ASN A 111 4.05 -15.33 4.51
N ALA A 112 4.74 -15.58 3.39
CA ALA A 112 5.59 -16.75 3.23
C ALA A 112 6.77 -16.73 4.22
N VAL A 113 7.48 -15.60 4.31
CA VAL A 113 8.58 -15.41 5.27
C VAL A 113 8.07 -15.47 6.71
N TYR A 114 6.95 -14.82 7.03
CA TYR A 114 6.32 -14.95 8.35
C TYR A 114 6.06 -16.42 8.73
N GLY A 115 5.52 -17.21 7.79
CA GLY A 115 5.30 -18.63 8.03
C GLY A 115 6.59 -19.42 8.30
N GLN A 116 7.67 -19.09 7.59
CA GLN A 116 9.01 -19.67 7.85
C GLN A 116 9.52 -19.28 9.24
N VAL A 117 9.45 -18.00 9.58
CA VAL A 117 9.87 -17.46 10.90
C VAL A 117 9.10 -18.14 12.04
N LYS A 118 7.78 -18.31 11.92
CA LYS A 118 6.98 -18.97 12.96
C LYS A 118 7.28 -20.46 13.11
N ARG A 119 7.72 -21.14 12.04
CA ARG A 119 8.21 -22.53 12.14
C ARG A 119 9.56 -22.56 12.84
N LEU A 120 10.49 -21.69 12.43
CA LEU A 120 11.79 -21.56 13.07
C LEU A 120 11.69 -21.24 14.57
N ASP A 121 10.85 -20.28 14.98
CA ASP A 121 10.62 -19.94 16.40
C ASP A 121 10.15 -21.15 17.22
N ARG A 122 9.33 -22.02 16.62
CA ARG A 122 8.87 -23.28 17.24
C ARG A 122 9.95 -24.36 17.26
N ASP A 123 10.72 -24.45 16.18
CA ASP A 123 11.70 -25.51 15.93
C ASP A 123 13.10 -25.17 16.48
N SER A 124 13.32 -23.94 16.98
CA SER A 124 14.57 -23.46 17.60
C SER A 124 15.01 -24.29 18.81
N ALA A 125 14.18 -25.24 19.25
CA ALA A 125 14.55 -26.31 20.19
C ALA A 125 15.39 -27.45 19.55
N ALA A 126 15.64 -27.47 18.23
CA ALA A 126 16.16 -28.64 17.50
C ALA A 126 17.32 -28.34 16.51
N GLY A 127 18.53 -28.11 17.04
CA GLY A 127 19.80 -28.52 16.41
C GLY A 127 20.22 -27.91 15.04
N PRO A 128 21.29 -28.44 14.41
CA PRO A 128 22.00 -27.84 13.26
C PRO A 128 21.19 -27.68 11.95
N ALA A 129 19.94 -28.18 11.89
CA ALA A 129 19.01 -27.91 10.78
C ALA A 129 18.51 -26.45 10.73
N ALA A 130 18.67 -25.70 11.83
CA ALA A 130 18.27 -24.29 11.91
C ALA A 130 19.09 -23.37 10.98
N GLY A 131 20.36 -23.69 10.70
CA GLY A 131 21.24 -22.83 9.89
C GLY A 131 20.77 -22.67 8.44
N GLY A 132 20.47 -23.79 7.74
CA GLY A 132 19.99 -23.74 6.36
C GLY A 132 18.61 -23.08 6.22
N ALA A 133 17.76 -23.19 7.24
CA ALA A 133 16.46 -22.54 7.27
C ALA A 133 16.57 -21.02 7.53
N LEU A 134 17.57 -20.58 8.31
CA LEU A 134 17.90 -19.16 8.48
C LEU A 134 18.44 -18.54 7.19
N ASP A 135 19.31 -19.24 6.46
CA ASP A 135 19.83 -18.79 5.16
C ASP A 135 18.71 -18.67 4.11
N ALA A 136 17.79 -19.64 4.07
CA ALA A 136 16.62 -19.56 3.20
C ALA A 136 15.71 -18.36 3.53
N ALA A 137 15.51 -18.05 4.82
CA ALA A 137 14.76 -16.87 5.25
C ALA A 137 15.49 -15.57 4.88
N ALA A 138 16.83 -15.56 4.94
CA ALA A 138 17.65 -14.41 4.54
C ALA A 138 17.62 -14.16 3.03
N ALA A 139 17.54 -15.21 2.19
CA ALA A 139 17.37 -15.07 0.74
C ALA A 139 15.98 -14.51 0.39
N ALA A 140 14.92 -15.03 1.02
CA ALA A 140 13.55 -14.53 0.82
C ALA A 140 13.38 -13.06 1.26
N ARG A 141 14.21 -12.58 2.19
CA ARG A 141 14.26 -11.16 2.58
C ARG A 141 14.75 -10.26 1.45
N GLU A 142 15.75 -10.69 0.68
CA GLU A 142 16.29 -9.87 -0.42
C GLU A 142 15.20 -9.65 -1.48
N GLU A 143 14.45 -10.71 -1.80
CA GLU A 143 13.31 -10.65 -2.72
C GLU A 143 12.24 -9.65 -2.26
N ILE A 144 11.94 -9.58 -0.95
CA ILE A 144 10.99 -8.60 -0.41
C ILE A 144 11.43 -7.15 -0.69
N TRP A 145 12.72 -6.84 -0.61
CA TRP A 145 13.19 -5.48 -0.86
C TRP A 145 13.02 -5.03 -2.30
N ASP A 146 13.21 -5.95 -3.25
CA ASP A 146 12.96 -5.68 -4.67
C ASP A 146 11.45 -5.53 -4.93
N LEU A 147 10.62 -6.41 -4.37
CA LEU A 147 9.15 -6.27 -4.48
C LEU A 147 8.63 -4.96 -3.87
N LEU A 148 9.18 -4.52 -2.73
CA LEU A 148 8.86 -3.22 -2.13
C LEU A 148 9.29 -2.05 -3.03
N ARG A 149 10.38 -2.19 -3.78
CA ARG A 149 10.84 -1.19 -4.75
C ARG A 149 9.86 -1.09 -5.92
N ASP A 150 9.41 -2.23 -6.44
CA ASP A 150 8.48 -2.32 -7.57
C ASP A 150 7.09 -1.81 -7.22
N MET A 151 6.57 -2.18 -6.04
CA MET A 151 5.32 -1.65 -5.50
C MET A 151 5.36 -0.12 -5.39
N ARG A 152 6.44 0.42 -4.81
CA ARG A 152 6.62 1.88 -4.70
C ARG A 152 6.73 2.54 -6.08
N ALA A 153 7.37 1.90 -7.06
CA ALA A 153 7.48 2.42 -8.41
C ALA A 153 6.10 2.50 -9.09
N ALA A 154 5.28 1.44 -8.97
CA ALA A 154 3.90 1.43 -9.48
C ALA A 154 3.05 2.54 -8.84
N MET A 155 3.10 2.70 -7.52
CA MET A 155 2.39 3.77 -6.81
C MET A 155 2.82 5.17 -7.26
N ARG A 156 4.11 5.38 -7.52
CA ARG A 156 4.62 6.66 -8.01
C ARG A 156 4.18 6.96 -9.43
N ARG A 157 4.07 5.95 -10.30
CA ARG A 157 3.50 6.11 -11.65
C ARG A 157 2.02 6.45 -11.57
N ASP A 158 1.24 5.74 -10.76
CA ASP A 158 -0.19 6.04 -10.55
C ASP A 158 -0.43 7.46 -10.03
N LEU A 159 0.43 7.95 -9.13
CA LEU A 159 0.36 9.33 -8.63
C LEU A 159 0.92 10.38 -9.60
N GLY A 160 1.41 9.99 -10.79
CA GLY A 160 2.03 10.89 -11.76
C GLY A 160 3.38 11.48 -11.32
N VAL A 161 4.04 10.88 -10.33
CA VAL A 161 5.32 11.36 -9.76
C VAL A 161 6.53 10.86 -10.55
N SER A 162 6.41 9.69 -11.19
CA SER A 162 7.42 9.17 -12.10
C SER A 162 6.81 9.07 -13.50
N SER A 163 7.37 9.77 -14.48
CA SER A 163 7.09 9.55 -15.90
C SER A 163 7.85 8.30 -16.34
N ASP A 164 7.26 7.47 -17.21
CA ASP A 164 8.02 6.44 -17.92
C ASP A 164 9.16 7.13 -18.68
N GLY A 165 10.40 6.73 -18.37
CA GLY A 165 11.61 7.11 -19.09
C GLY A 165 12.25 5.86 -19.66
#